data_AF-A0A524HHY9-F1
#
_entry.id   AF-A0A524HHY9-F1
#
_cell.length_a   1.000
_cell.length_b   1.000
_cell.length_c   1.000
_cell.angle_alpha   90.00
_cell.angle_beta   90.00
_cell.angle_gamma   90.00
#
_symmetry.space_group_name_H-M   'P 1'
#
loop_
_entity.id
_entity.type
_entity.pdbx_description
1 polymer ?
#
loop_
_entity_poly.entity_id
_entity_poly.type
_entity_poly.pdbx_seq_one_letter_code
_entity_poly.pdbx_strand_id
1 'polypeptide(L)'
;MKKSLAHLPKAKQDELKLIVDKIKELAQPCIRKIILFGSYARGDWKDGPHTQGDGEMTIHKKSDYDILIATVDGYTAYDAILCKKVDDACAEMNLSTHVRIIVHPRTFIDAKLSQRQVNFRSFFNPISIQQGLLHEN
;
A
#
# COMPACT_ATOMS: atom_id res chain seq x y z
N MET A 1 14.63 9.33 -1.78
CA MET A 1 13.26 8.76 -1.79
C MET A 1 12.92 8.36 -3.22
N LYS A 2 12.63 7.08 -3.49
CA LYS A 2 12.13 6.66 -4.81
C LYS A 2 10.64 7.04 -4.86
N LYS A 3 10.28 8.10 -5.57
CA LYS A 3 8.89 8.60 -5.69
C LYS A 3 8.07 7.83 -6.74
N SER A 4 8.61 6.73 -7.26
CA SER A 4 8.04 6.01 -8.41
C SER A 4 8.04 4.52 -8.15
N LEU A 5 6.97 3.85 -8.59
CA LEU A 5 6.84 2.39 -8.61
C LEU A 5 7.74 1.73 -9.67
N ALA A 6 8.49 2.50 -10.45
CA ALA A 6 9.38 2.01 -11.52
C ALA A 6 10.46 1.01 -11.05
N HIS A 7 10.72 0.94 -9.74
CA HIS A 7 11.63 -0.04 -9.15
C HIS A 7 10.98 -1.42 -8.92
N LEU A 8 9.66 -1.54 -9.06
CA LEU A 8 8.94 -2.79 -8.97
C LEU A 8 8.77 -3.43 -10.36
N PRO A 9 8.70 -4.76 -10.48
CA PRO A 9 8.35 -5.42 -11.72
C PRO A 9 7.00 -4.96 -12.26
N LYS A 10 6.84 -4.91 -13.59
CA LYS A 10 5.63 -4.40 -14.25
C LYS A 10 4.35 -5.09 -13.75
N ALA A 11 4.37 -6.41 -13.57
CA ALA A 11 3.25 -7.17 -13.02
C ALA A 11 2.80 -6.65 -11.65
N LYS A 12 3.74 -6.36 -10.74
CA LYS A 12 3.44 -5.83 -9.40
C LYS A 12 2.90 -4.39 -9.47
N GLN A 13 3.42 -3.58 -10.40
CA GLN A 13 2.89 -2.23 -10.64
C GLN A 13 1.44 -2.27 -11.14
N ASP A 14 1.11 -3.21 -12.02
CA ASP A 14 -0.24 -3.36 -12.57
C ASP A 14 -1.22 -3.87 -11.51
N GLU A 15 -0.80 -4.82 -10.65
CA GLU A 15 -1.57 -5.22 -9.46
C GLU A 15 -1.84 -4.04 -8.53
N LEU A 16 -0.82 -3.25 -8.18
CA LEU A 16 -0.97 -2.06 -7.33
C LEU A 16 -1.92 -1.04 -7.93
N LYS A 17 -1.88 -0.86 -9.27
CA LYS A 17 -2.81 0.03 -9.98
C LYS A 17 -4.24 -0.49 -9.86
N LEU A 18 -4.45 -1.79 -10.08
CA LEU A 18 -5.76 -2.43 -9.97
C LEU A 18 -6.33 -2.28 -8.55
N ILE A 19 -5.52 -2.51 -7.52
CA ILE A 19 -5.91 -2.32 -6.12
C ILE A 19 -6.32 -0.86 -5.86
N VAL A 20 -5.52 0.10 -6.32
CA VAL A 20 -5.81 1.54 -6.16
C VAL A 20 -7.12 1.92 -6.84
N ASP A 21 -7.36 1.43 -8.05
CA ASP A 21 -8.59 1.71 -8.80
C ASP A 21 -9.80 1.10 -8.11
N LYS A 22 -9.68 -0.12 -7.56
CA LYS A 22 -10.77 -0.75 -6.80
C LYS A 22 -11.08 -0.05 -5.49
N ILE A 23 -10.04 0.37 -4.75
CA ILE A 23 -10.19 1.17 -3.54
C ILE A 23 -10.98 2.45 -3.86
N LYS A 24 -10.61 3.14 -4.94
CA LYS A 24 -11.28 4.36 -5.40
C LYS A 24 -12.74 4.14 -5.78
N GLU A 25 -13.07 3.01 -6.40
CA GLU A 25 -14.45 2.65 -6.76
C GLU A 25 -15.31 2.44 -5.50
N LEU A 26 -14.78 1.76 -4.49
CA LEU A 26 -15.54 1.34 -3.30
C LEU A 26 -15.72 2.45 -2.25
N ALA A 27 -14.81 3.42 -2.23
CA ALA A 27 -14.66 4.32 -1.08
C ALA A 27 -14.63 5.81 -1.44
N GLN A 28 -14.76 6.20 -2.71
CA GLN A 28 -15.04 7.60 -3.05
C GLN A 28 -16.46 7.99 -2.63
N PRO A 29 -16.68 9.25 -2.18
CA PRO A 29 -15.73 10.38 -2.13
C PRO A 29 -14.90 10.46 -0.84
N CYS A 30 -14.97 9.45 0.04
CA CYS A 30 -14.38 9.49 1.37
C CYS A 30 -12.85 9.40 1.37
N ILE A 31 -12.22 8.96 0.27
CA ILE A 31 -10.76 8.83 0.16
C ILE A 31 -10.10 10.17 -0.16
N ARG A 32 -9.10 10.54 0.65
CA ARG A 32 -8.24 11.70 0.40
C ARG A 32 -6.89 11.33 -0.19
N LYS A 33 -6.27 10.24 0.28
CA LYS A 33 -4.99 9.70 -0.22
C LYS A 33 -4.93 8.18 -0.09
N ILE A 34 -4.18 7.55 -0.98
CA ILE A 34 -3.79 6.14 -0.92
C ILE A 34 -2.27 6.10 -0.96
N ILE A 35 -1.65 5.39 -0.01
CA ILE A 35 -0.21 5.39 0.20
C ILE A 35 0.26 3.94 0.29
N LEU A 36 1.17 3.55 -0.59
CA LEU A 36 1.93 2.31 -0.44
C LEU A 36 3.08 2.55 0.54
N PHE A 37 3.23 1.66 1.51
CA PHE A 37 4.33 1.68 2.46
C PHE A 37 4.93 0.28 2.62
N GLY A 38 5.82 0.11 3.60
CA GLY A 38 6.44 -1.19 3.85
C GLY A 38 7.48 -1.57 2.80
N SER A 39 7.69 -2.88 2.63
CA SER A 39 8.83 -3.39 1.88
C SER A 39 8.75 -3.12 0.36
N TYR A 40 7.54 -3.14 -0.19
CA TYR A 40 7.30 -2.78 -1.58
C TYR A 40 7.54 -1.28 -1.87
N ALA A 41 7.35 -0.39 -0.89
CA ALA A 41 7.69 1.03 -1.06
C ALA A 41 9.21 1.30 -0.95
N ARG A 42 9.93 0.51 -0.14
CA ARG A 42 11.38 0.63 0.05
C ARG A 42 12.19 -0.07 -1.03
N GLY A 43 11.62 -1.10 -1.66
CA GLY A 43 12.28 -1.94 -2.65
C GLY A 43 13.07 -3.12 -2.06
N ASP A 44 12.86 -3.45 -0.79
CA ASP A 44 13.43 -4.59 -0.07
C ASP A 44 12.41 -5.75 0.10
N TRP A 45 11.43 -5.83 -0.80
CA TRP A 45 10.37 -6.85 -0.80
C TRP A 45 10.92 -8.23 -1.17
N LYS A 46 10.26 -9.28 -0.68
CA LYS A 46 10.62 -10.69 -0.91
C LYS A 46 9.42 -11.44 -1.48
N ASP A 47 9.58 -12.18 -2.58
CA ASP A 47 8.46 -12.91 -3.20
C ASP A 47 8.15 -14.27 -2.52
N GLY A 48 8.90 -14.62 -1.47
CA GLY A 48 8.74 -15.84 -0.70
C GLY A 48 9.95 -16.78 -0.81
N PRO A 49 9.77 -18.08 -0.49
CA PRO A 49 10.80 -19.09 -0.65
C PRO A 49 11.18 -19.23 -2.12
N HIS A 50 12.48 -19.22 -2.41
CA HIS A 50 12.99 -19.50 -3.74
C HIS A 50 14.24 -20.35 -3.64
N THR A 51 14.41 -21.26 -4.60
CA THR A 51 15.61 -22.07 -4.74
C THR A 51 16.69 -21.23 -5.40
N GLN A 52 17.84 -21.06 -4.76
CA GLN A 52 19.01 -20.49 -5.41
C GLN A 52 19.72 -21.56 -6.26
N GLY A 53 20.54 -21.12 -7.22
CA GLY A 53 21.09 -21.97 -8.30
C GLY A 53 21.99 -23.14 -7.84
N ASP A 54 22.33 -23.23 -6.56
CA ASP A 54 23.08 -24.31 -5.93
C ASP A 54 22.19 -25.34 -5.21
N GLY A 55 20.86 -25.19 -5.29
CA GLY A 55 19.90 -26.08 -4.62
C GLY A 55 19.62 -25.68 -3.16
N GLU A 56 20.21 -24.59 -2.66
CA GLU A 56 19.89 -24.09 -1.32
C GLU A 56 18.53 -23.36 -1.33
N MET A 57 17.60 -23.86 -0.52
CA MET A 57 16.26 -23.27 -0.38
C MET A 57 16.31 -22.09 0.58
N THR A 58 16.22 -20.87 0.05
CA THR A 58 16.10 -19.68 0.90
C THR A 58 14.65 -19.53 1.34
N ILE A 59 14.35 -19.82 2.61
CA ILE A 59 13.01 -19.64 3.17
C ILE A 59 12.85 -18.21 3.69
N HIS A 60 12.15 -17.38 2.94
CA HIS A 60 11.72 -16.07 3.40
C HIS A 60 10.20 -15.97 3.36
N LYS A 61 9.61 -15.31 4.36
CA LYS A 61 8.19 -14.95 4.31
C LYS A 61 7.99 -13.98 3.15
N LYS A 62 6.99 -14.27 2.30
CA LYS A 62 6.55 -13.36 1.25
C LYS A 62 6.09 -12.03 1.86
N SER A 63 6.55 -10.94 1.28
CA SER A 63 6.14 -9.59 1.65
C SER A 63 4.69 -9.35 1.27
N ASP A 64 3.94 -8.66 2.13
CA ASP A 64 2.57 -8.20 1.85
C ASP A 64 2.59 -6.81 1.19
N TYR A 65 1.53 -6.44 0.47
CA TYR A 65 1.30 -5.05 0.04
C TYR A 65 0.71 -4.25 1.19
N ASP A 66 1.53 -3.45 1.86
CA ASP A 66 1.08 -2.58 2.94
C ASP A 66 0.51 -1.26 2.39
N ILE A 67 -0.81 -1.08 2.44
CA ILE A 67 -1.52 0.08 1.89
C ILE A 67 -2.25 0.85 3.00
N LEU A 68 -2.01 2.16 3.05
CA LEU A 68 -2.70 3.08 3.95
C LEU A 68 -3.67 3.95 3.15
N ILE A 69 -4.93 3.96 3.58
CA ILE A 69 -5.99 4.82 3.05
C ILE A 69 -6.23 5.94 4.05
N ALA A 70 -6.02 7.18 3.61
CA ALA A 70 -6.37 8.38 4.34
C ALA A 70 -7.78 8.82 3.95
N THR A 71 -8.72 8.80 4.89
CA THR A 71 -10.11 9.25 4.68
C THR A 71 -10.29 10.72 5.05
N VAL A 72 -11.38 11.34 4.58
CA VAL A 72 -11.82 12.67 5.04
C VAL A 72 -12.27 12.62 6.49
N ASP A 73 -12.09 13.71 7.23
CA ASP A 73 -12.41 13.78 8.65
C ASP A 73 -13.91 13.60 8.90
N GLY A 74 -14.27 12.86 9.94
CA GLY A 74 -15.67 12.55 10.29
C GLY A 74 -16.20 11.19 9.82
N TYR A 75 -15.40 10.40 9.09
CA TYR A 75 -15.78 9.06 8.58
C TYR A 75 -15.27 7.88 9.44
N THR A 76 -15.00 8.09 10.73
CA THR A 76 -14.38 7.07 11.61
C THR A 76 -15.19 5.77 11.75
N ALA A 77 -16.53 5.84 11.71
CA ALA A 77 -17.37 4.64 11.73
C ALA A 77 -17.31 3.83 10.42
N TYR A 78 -16.84 4.43 9.33
CA TYR A 78 -16.62 3.75 8.07
C TYR A 78 -15.31 2.97 8.05
N ASP A 79 -14.36 3.21 8.97
CA ASP A 79 -13.02 2.62 8.88
C ASP A 79 -13.06 1.08 8.86
N ALA A 80 -13.86 0.45 9.72
CA ALA A 80 -13.97 -1.01 9.78
C ALA A 80 -14.78 -1.60 8.61
N ILE A 81 -15.89 -0.97 8.25
CA ILE A 81 -16.74 -1.41 7.12
C ILE A 81 -15.99 -1.27 5.80
N LEU A 82 -15.26 -0.16 5.63
CA LEU A 82 -14.47 0.12 4.46
C LEU A 82 -13.28 -0.81 4.37
N CYS A 83 -12.54 -1.01 5.47
CA CYS A 83 -11.45 -1.99 5.50
C CYS A 83 -11.97 -3.36 5.06
N LYS A 84 -13.09 -3.83 5.62
CA LYS A 84 -13.69 -5.10 5.23
C LYS A 84 -14.09 -5.16 3.75
N LYS A 85 -14.77 -4.13 3.23
CA LYS A 85 -15.17 -4.08 1.81
C LYS A 85 -13.98 -4.15 0.87
N VAL A 86 -12.91 -3.43 1.19
CA VAL A 86 -11.71 -3.41 0.36
C VAL A 86 -10.92 -4.70 0.50
N ASP A 87 -10.84 -5.27 1.71
CA ASP A 87 -10.23 -6.59 1.95
C ASP A 87 -10.97 -7.68 1.16
N ASP A 88 -12.30 -7.72 1.26
CA ASP A 88 -13.15 -8.68 0.53
C ASP A 88 -12.94 -8.51 -1.00
N ALA A 89 -12.91 -7.27 -1.51
CA ALA A 89 -12.64 -7.02 -2.93
C ALA A 89 -11.22 -7.41 -3.37
N CYS A 90 -10.21 -7.19 -2.52
CA CYS A 90 -8.83 -7.60 -2.83
C CYS A 90 -8.67 -9.12 -2.80
N ALA A 91 -9.43 -9.83 -1.95
CA ALA A 91 -9.43 -11.28 -1.89
C ALA A 91 -9.96 -11.92 -3.19
N GLU A 92 -10.89 -11.25 -3.87
CA GLU A 92 -11.43 -11.70 -5.17
C GLU A 92 -10.47 -11.43 -6.35
N MET A 93 -9.46 -10.57 -6.20
CA MET A 93 -8.64 -10.07 -7.31
C MET A 93 -7.53 -11.01 -7.80
N ASN A 94 -7.48 -12.26 -7.36
CA ASN A 94 -6.45 -13.25 -7.72
C ASN A 94 -5.01 -12.67 -7.74
N LEU A 95 -4.71 -11.81 -6.75
CA LEU A 95 -3.46 -11.10 -6.65
C LEU A 95 -2.33 -12.06 -6.27
N SER A 96 -1.14 -11.86 -6.83
CA SER A 96 0.03 -12.69 -6.48
C SER A 96 0.49 -12.48 -5.04
N THR A 97 0.06 -11.40 -4.38
CA THR A 97 0.54 -10.96 -3.07
C THR A 97 -0.63 -10.50 -2.21
N HIS A 98 -0.61 -10.87 -0.92
CA HIS A 98 -1.66 -10.46 0.01
C HIS A 98 -1.61 -8.94 0.24
N VAL A 99 -2.78 -8.31 0.33
CA VAL A 99 -2.92 -6.88 0.59
C VAL A 99 -3.27 -6.69 2.05
N ARG A 100 -2.47 -5.89 2.75
CA ARG A 100 -2.78 -5.44 4.11
C ARG A 100 -3.22 -3.99 4.06
N ILE A 101 -4.44 -3.73 4.49
CA ILE A 101 -5.05 -2.41 4.43
C ILE A 101 -5.15 -1.81 5.82
N ILE A 102 -4.77 -0.55 5.93
CA ILE A 102 -4.97 0.26 7.12
C ILE A 102 -5.77 1.49 6.70
N VAL A 103 -6.86 1.77 7.40
CA VAL A 103 -7.70 2.95 7.14
C VAL A 103 -7.61 3.88 8.34
N HIS A 104 -7.27 5.15 8.09
CA HIS A 104 -7.25 6.18 9.12
C HIS A 104 -7.77 7.51 8.59
N PRO A 105 -8.42 8.33 9.43
CA PRO A 105 -8.79 9.68 9.05
C PRO A 105 -7.54 10.55 8.85
N ARG A 106 -7.64 11.54 7.96
CA ARG A 106 -6.55 12.47 7.65
C ARG A 106 -5.99 13.13 8.91
N THR A 107 -6.84 13.61 9.80
CA THR A 107 -6.43 14.21 11.09
C THR A 107 -5.56 13.28 11.92
N PHE A 108 -5.83 11.97 11.94
CA PHE A 108 -4.98 11.00 12.64
C PHE A 108 -3.60 10.90 11.99
N ILE A 109 -3.55 10.82 10.66
CA ILE A 109 -2.28 10.74 9.92
C ILE A 109 -1.47 12.02 10.12
N ASP A 110 -2.07 13.20 10.00
CA ASP A 110 -1.41 14.48 10.19
C ASP A 110 -0.94 14.68 11.65
N ALA A 111 -1.74 14.25 12.63
CA ALA A 111 -1.35 14.25 14.04
C ALA A 111 -0.16 13.31 14.31
N LYS A 112 -0.16 12.11 13.75
CA LYS A 112 0.93 11.15 13.93
C LYS A 112 2.23 11.58 13.23
N LEU A 113 2.12 12.22 12.06
CA LEU A 113 3.26 12.80 11.35
C LEU A 113 3.84 14.02 12.08
N SER A 114 2.98 14.89 12.65
CA SER A 114 3.41 16.08 13.40
C SER A 114 4.03 15.74 14.76
N GLN A 115 3.55 14.69 15.44
CA GLN A 115 4.11 14.19 16.70
C GLN A 115 5.52 13.56 16.56
N ARG A 116 6.11 13.54 15.36
CA ARG A 116 7.43 12.94 15.07
C ARG A 116 7.56 11.52 15.64
N GLN A 117 6.48 10.73 15.65
CA GLN A 117 6.55 9.34 16.08
C GLN A 117 7.50 8.61 15.13
N VAL A 118 8.66 8.20 15.65
CA VAL A 118 9.81 7.69 14.87
C VAL A 118 9.41 6.46 14.05
N ASN A 119 8.55 5.62 14.63
CA ASN A 119 7.94 4.48 13.93
C ASN A 119 7.10 4.97 12.75
N PHE A 120 6.21 5.94 12.93
CA PHE A 120 5.35 6.48 11.87
C PHE A 120 6.18 7.10 10.72
N ARG A 121 7.22 7.88 11.01
CA ARG A 121 8.05 8.51 9.95
C ARG A 121 9.01 7.52 9.25
N SER A 122 9.36 6.43 9.93
CA SER A 122 10.14 5.30 9.39
C SER A 122 9.28 4.36 8.52
N PHE A 123 8.03 4.10 8.93
CA PHE A 123 7.04 3.38 8.12
C PHE A 123 6.59 4.20 6.91
N PHE A 124 6.48 5.52 7.05
CA PHE A 124 6.08 6.45 6.01
C PHE A 124 7.30 7.01 5.27
N ASN A 125 7.81 6.26 4.30
CA ASN A 125 8.40 6.86 3.12
C ASN A 125 7.30 6.87 2.03
N PRO A 126 6.35 7.83 2.06
CA PRO A 126 5.16 7.74 1.23
C PRO A 126 5.55 7.93 -0.24
N ILE A 127 5.32 6.90 -1.06
CA ILE A 127 5.03 7.13 -2.47
C ILE A 127 3.55 7.48 -2.51
N SER A 128 3.25 8.76 -2.65
CA SER A 128 1.88 9.17 -3.00
C SER A 128 1.62 8.66 -4.42
N ILE A 129 0.82 7.61 -4.55
CA ILE A 129 0.29 7.17 -5.85
C ILE A 129 -0.85 8.11 -6.20
N GLN A 130 -0.52 9.37 -6.48
CA GLN A 130 -1.42 10.29 -7.17
C GLN A 130 -1.13 10.18 -8.67
N GLN A 131 -2.17 10.24 -9.49
CA GLN A 131 -2.12 10.09 -10.97
C GLN A 131 -1.19 11.08 -11.70
N GLY A 132 -0.50 11.98 -11.00
CA GLY A 132 0.34 13.02 -11.59
C GLY A 132 1.85 12.74 -11.72
N LEU A 133 2.34 11.52 -11.44
CA LEU A 133 3.77 11.18 -11.57
C LEU A 133 4.11 10.32 -12.81
N LEU A 134 3.32 10.48 -13.87
CA LEU A 134 3.64 9.98 -15.23
C LEU A 134 4.09 11.08 -16.19
N HIS A 135 4.40 12.28 -15.68
CA HIS A 135 5.05 13.32 -16.48
C HIS A 135 6.32 13.82 -15.78
N GLU A 136 7.42 13.71 -16.54
CA GLU A 136 8.70 14.45 -16.45
C GLU A 136 9.63 14.03 -15.28
N ASN A 137 10.85 13.54 -15.47
CA ASN A 137 11.82 13.59 -16.59
C ASN A 137 12.40 12.21 -16.90
#